data_AF-A0A933G7M0-F1
#
_entry.id   AF-A0A933G7M0-F1
#
_cell.length_a   1.000
_cell.length_b   1.000
_cell.length_c   1.000
_cell.angle_alpha   90.00
_cell.angle_beta   90.00
_cell.angle_gamma   90.00
#
_symmetry.space_group_name_H-M   'P 1'
#
loop_
_entity.id
_entity.type
_entity.pdbx_description
1 polymer ?
#
loop_
_entity_poly.entity_id
_entity_poly.type
_entity_poly.pdbx_seq_one_letter_code
_entity_poly.pdbx_strand_id
1 'polypeptide(L)'
;MPVIGHAFVGLATAIEAAPATGLRRNPAIWAPGLVALAYLPDIVGRAVAFFRPGPWREMGHSVLLAVPLALISATGLVLLFGLTWRRSAVVASVSLGAHIGLDLLSGDHLLLWPASSASIGLSLAEEARAFILELLVFPALFVLFLLVRRVWTGHHPSGEGGSSAAAAFRTGGWSGVGLTALILVAASVTHGLGWLRHHQMAAAWNKCRQRDFAGALVLFDRASCWPAMPKPGRVDYARAEAHWAMGNRAAAEEYYLRSYRADPSYFWCVVDLANLYASAGQPLEWRRRHAEPYLQRLRTEFTDQPERLNLLARIDRKLGLEQPTSMSAAVAPSAVTVPSGPP
;
A
#
# COMPACT_ATOMS: atom_id res chain seq x y z
N MET A 1 2.81 -3.44 4.95
CA MET A 1 4.11 -2.78 4.70
C MET A 1 4.85 -2.66 6.03
N PRO A 2 6.03 -3.28 6.15
CA PRO A 2 6.76 -3.47 7.39
C PRO A 2 7.62 -2.26 7.70
N VAL A 3 6.97 -1.18 8.12
CA VAL A 3 7.63 0.12 8.25
C VAL A 3 8.69 0.13 9.32
N ILE A 4 8.45 -0.56 10.43
CA ILE A 4 9.47 -0.69 11.47
C ILE A 4 10.67 -1.49 10.91
N GLY A 5 10.40 -2.52 10.11
CA GLY A 5 11.43 -3.30 9.42
C GLY A 5 12.32 -2.46 8.51
N HIS A 6 11.76 -1.53 7.75
CA HIS A 6 12.54 -0.63 6.88
C HIS A 6 13.54 0.22 7.67
N ALA A 7 13.14 0.75 8.83
CA ALA A 7 14.08 1.51 9.65
C ALA A 7 15.19 0.62 10.23
N PHE A 8 14.89 -0.62 10.62
CA PHE A 8 15.91 -1.56 11.08
C PHE A 8 16.86 -2.00 9.97
N VAL A 9 16.38 -2.14 8.72
CA VAL A 9 17.23 -2.32 7.55
C VAL A 9 18.18 -1.13 7.39
N GLY A 10 17.68 0.10 7.48
CA GLY A 10 18.53 1.30 7.42
C GLY A 10 19.57 1.35 8.54
N LEU A 11 19.20 0.95 9.76
CA LEU A 11 20.13 0.88 10.90
C LEU A 11 21.19 -0.21 10.74
N ALA A 12 20.78 -1.43 10.35
CA ALA A 12 21.72 -2.51 10.08
C ALA A 12 22.68 -2.13 8.95
N THR A 13 22.17 -1.52 7.89
CA THR A 13 22.99 -0.97 6.79
C THR A 13 23.97 0.07 7.31
N ALA A 14 23.54 1.01 8.16
CA ALA A 14 24.41 2.03 8.73
C ALA A 14 25.53 1.45 9.59
N ILE A 15 25.21 0.39 10.33
CA ILE A 15 26.14 -0.31 11.20
C ILE A 15 27.21 -1.07 10.41
N GLU A 16 26.81 -1.80 9.36
CA GLU A 16 27.72 -2.60 8.54
C GLU A 16 28.51 -1.76 7.55
N ALA A 17 27.89 -0.71 7.00
CA ALA A 17 28.52 0.14 6.01
C ALA A 17 29.34 1.29 6.59
N ALA A 18 29.50 1.37 7.92
CA ALA A 18 30.32 2.40 8.56
C ALA A 18 31.80 2.30 8.11
N PRO A 19 32.44 3.39 7.64
CA PRO A 19 33.84 3.36 7.23
C PRO A 19 34.80 3.16 8.41
N ALA A 20 35.81 2.30 8.21
CA ALA A 20 36.84 1.95 9.20
C ALA A 20 37.59 3.17 9.77
N THR A 21 37.82 4.18 8.93
CA THR A 21 38.53 5.41 9.28
C THR A 21 37.61 6.52 9.76
N GLY A 22 36.33 6.21 10.03
CA GLY A 22 35.29 7.19 10.29
C GLY A 22 34.81 7.90 9.02
N LEU A 23 33.69 8.61 9.14
CA LEU A 23 33.13 9.40 8.04
C LEU A 23 33.89 10.70 7.92
N ARG A 24 34.32 11.04 6.71
CA ARG A 24 35.02 12.32 6.45
C ARG A 24 34.09 13.53 6.61
N ARG A 25 32.79 13.34 6.41
CA ARG A 25 31.77 14.40 6.43
C ARG A 25 30.52 13.92 7.17
N ASN A 26 29.94 14.83 7.95
CA ASN A 26 28.62 14.71 8.57
C ASN A 26 28.34 13.36 9.27
N PRO A 27 29.18 12.90 10.22
CA PRO A 27 28.96 11.63 10.91
C PRO A 27 27.61 11.56 11.64
N ALA A 28 27.10 12.69 12.13
CA ALA A 28 25.83 12.78 12.86
C ALA A 28 24.60 12.39 12.03
N ILE A 29 24.62 12.57 10.70
CA ILE A 29 23.47 12.28 9.82
C ILE A 29 23.59 10.92 9.11
N TRP A 30 24.61 10.13 9.42
CA TRP A 30 24.84 8.84 8.75
C TRP A 30 23.71 7.85 8.95
N ALA A 31 23.43 7.50 10.21
CA ALA A 31 22.37 6.56 10.53
C ALA A 31 20.99 7.11 10.13
N PRO A 32 20.62 8.37 10.44
CA PRO A 32 19.38 8.97 9.93
C PRO A 32 19.27 8.95 8.40
N GLY A 33 20.36 9.25 7.69
CA GLY A 33 20.40 9.28 6.23
C GLY A 33 20.17 7.90 5.61
N LEU A 34 20.71 6.84 6.21
CA LEU A 34 20.48 5.47 5.72
C LEU A 34 19.11 4.91 6.11
N VAL A 35 18.57 5.31 7.26
CA VAL A 35 17.15 5.06 7.60
C VAL A 35 16.24 5.76 6.59
N ALA A 36 16.50 7.03 6.28
CA ALA A 36 15.75 7.77 5.26
C ALA A 36 15.88 7.12 3.87
N LEU A 37 17.08 6.64 3.51
CA LEU A 37 17.31 5.90 2.27
C LEU A 37 16.48 4.61 2.21
N ALA A 38 16.36 3.89 3.32
CA ALA A 38 15.50 2.71 3.40
C ALA A 38 14.00 3.05 3.31
N TYR A 39 13.59 4.32 3.43
CA TYR A 39 12.22 4.78 3.18
C TYR A 39 12.06 5.50 1.83
N LEU A 40 13.14 5.67 1.07
CA LEU A 40 13.09 6.42 -0.17
C LEU A 40 12.03 5.92 -1.17
N PRO A 41 11.83 4.60 -1.36
CA PRO A 41 10.77 4.11 -2.24
C PRO A 41 9.36 4.58 -1.84
N ASP A 42 9.03 4.52 -0.56
CA ASP A 42 7.77 5.02 0.02
C ASP A 42 7.60 6.51 -0.22
N ILE A 43 8.66 7.29 0.04
CA ILE A 43 8.65 8.75 -0.12
C ILE A 43 8.40 9.12 -1.58
N VAL A 44 9.10 8.45 -2.51
CA VAL A 44 8.93 8.67 -3.95
C VAL A 44 7.52 8.29 -4.39
N GLY A 45 7.01 7.12 -3.98
CA GLY A 45 5.66 6.68 -4.32
C GLY A 45 4.59 7.66 -3.82
N ARG A 46 4.73 8.17 -2.59
CA ARG A 46 3.81 9.19 -2.03
C ARG A 46 3.94 10.54 -2.73
N ALA A 47 5.16 10.97 -3.04
CA ALA A 47 5.40 12.23 -3.74
C ALA A 47 4.79 12.21 -5.15
N VAL A 48 4.97 11.12 -5.89
CA VAL A 48 4.36 10.99 -7.23
C VAL A 48 2.84 10.89 -7.13
N ALA A 49 2.30 10.10 -6.19
CA ALA A 49 0.86 10.00 -5.97
C ALA A 49 0.22 11.34 -5.59
N PHE A 50 0.95 12.24 -4.93
CA PHE A 50 0.50 13.60 -4.63
C PHE A 50 0.32 14.44 -5.90
N PHE A 51 1.23 14.34 -6.87
CA PHE A 51 1.14 15.10 -8.12
C PHE A 51 0.28 14.43 -9.19
N ARG A 52 0.12 13.10 -9.14
CA ARG A 52 -0.61 12.33 -10.14
C ARG A 52 -1.45 11.24 -9.48
N PRO A 53 -2.78 11.41 -9.42
CA PRO A 53 -3.67 10.34 -8.99
C PRO A 53 -3.54 9.12 -9.90
N GLY A 54 -3.48 7.92 -9.34
CA GLY A 54 -3.36 6.66 -10.08
C GLY A 54 -2.51 5.62 -9.37
N PRO A 55 -2.15 4.52 -10.06
CA PRO A 55 -1.35 3.41 -9.51
C PRO A 55 0.15 3.76 -9.40
N TRP A 56 0.44 5.03 -9.10
CA TRP A 56 1.80 5.56 -8.97
C TRP A 56 2.39 5.33 -7.59
N ARG A 57 1.59 4.86 -6.64
CA ARG A 57 2.07 4.53 -5.31
C ARG A 57 2.84 3.20 -5.33
N GLU A 58 2.36 2.26 -6.14
CA GLU A 58 2.95 0.96 -6.40
C GLU A 58 4.32 1.09 -7.08
N MET A 59 4.54 2.21 -7.77
CA MET A 59 5.77 2.61 -8.45
C MET A 59 7.01 2.54 -7.54
N GLY A 60 6.87 2.96 -6.28
CA GLY A 60 7.97 2.93 -5.31
C GLY A 60 8.59 1.54 -5.17
N HIS A 61 7.79 0.49 -5.26
CA HIS A 61 8.19 -0.88 -4.97
C HIS A 61 8.64 -1.67 -6.21
N SER A 62 8.85 -0.99 -7.33
CA SER A 62 9.36 -1.62 -8.55
C SER A 62 10.87 -1.78 -8.50
N VAL A 63 11.36 -2.98 -8.81
CA VAL A 63 12.79 -3.26 -8.97
C VAL A 63 13.38 -2.43 -10.11
N LEU A 64 12.61 -2.17 -11.17
CA LEU A 64 13.07 -1.35 -12.29
C LEU A 64 13.34 0.10 -11.87
N LEU A 65 12.63 0.61 -10.86
CA LEU A 65 12.84 1.95 -10.31
C LEU A 65 13.86 1.99 -9.18
N ALA A 66 14.06 0.87 -8.48
CA ALA A 66 15.13 0.77 -7.49
C ALA A 66 16.51 0.96 -8.11
N VAL A 67 16.74 0.54 -9.36
CA VAL A 67 18.02 0.72 -10.06
C VAL A 67 18.39 2.21 -10.22
N PRO A 68 17.58 3.07 -10.88
CA PRO A 68 17.89 4.48 -10.98
C PRO A 68 17.89 5.18 -9.60
N LEU A 69 17.00 4.80 -8.68
CA LEU A 69 17.02 5.34 -7.31
C LEU A 69 18.32 4.98 -6.56
N ALA A 70 18.86 3.78 -6.75
CA ALA A 70 20.12 3.36 -6.16
C ALA A 70 21.29 4.20 -6.69
N LEU A 71 21.31 4.48 -8.01
CA LEU A 71 22.35 5.32 -8.63
C LEU A 71 22.28 6.78 -8.14
N ILE A 72 21.08 7.37 -8.07
CA ILE A 72 20.87 8.72 -7.54
C ILE A 72 21.32 8.79 -6.08
N SER A 73 20.89 7.79 -5.28
CA SER A 73 21.24 7.70 -3.87
C SER A 73 22.74 7.51 -3.66
N ALA A 74 23.40 6.71 -4.49
CA ALA A 74 24.84 6.54 -4.45
C ALA A 74 25.57 7.88 -4.64
N THR A 75 25.12 8.70 -5.59
CA THR A 75 25.64 10.08 -5.76
C THR A 75 25.47 10.90 -4.50
N GLY A 76 24.26 10.90 -3.91
CA GLY A 76 23.99 11.59 -2.67
C GLY A 76 24.91 11.15 -1.53
N LEU A 77 25.11 9.84 -1.37
CA LEU A 77 26.00 9.27 -0.34
C LEU A 77 27.47 9.67 -0.57
N VAL A 78 27.96 9.68 -1.81
CA VAL A 78 29.32 10.16 -2.13
C VAL A 78 29.47 11.63 -1.71
N LEU A 79 28.51 12.48 -2.09
CA LEU A 79 28.58 13.92 -1.82
C LEU A 79 28.50 14.23 -0.31
N LEU A 80 27.56 13.59 0.39
CA LEU A 80 27.26 13.85 1.80
C LEU A 80 28.29 13.26 2.76
N PHE A 81 28.84 12.08 2.44
CA PHE A 81 29.66 11.30 3.37
C PHE A 81 31.11 11.08 2.89
N GLY A 82 31.43 11.46 1.65
CA GLY A 82 32.78 11.30 1.09
C GLY A 82 33.18 9.84 0.87
N LEU A 83 32.22 8.95 0.64
CA LEU A 83 32.46 7.54 0.31
C LEU A 83 32.92 7.40 -1.14
N THR A 84 33.54 6.26 -1.47
CA THR A 84 33.77 5.91 -2.88
C THR A 84 32.43 5.60 -3.56
N TRP A 85 32.36 5.86 -4.87
CA TRP A 85 31.16 5.56 -5.67
C TRP A 85 30.73 4.09 -5.53
N ARG A 86 31.68 3.16 -5.69
CA ARG A 86 31.42 1.71 -5.58
C ARG A 86 30.78 1.34 -4.24
N ARG A 87 31.31 1.85 -3.12
CA ARG A 87 30.75 1.57 -1.80
C ARG A 87 29.35 2.14 -1.64
N SER A 88 29.16 3.38 -2.09
CA SER A 88 27.85 4.06 -2.06
C SER A 88 26.79 3.32 -2.86
N ALA A 89 27.15 2.83 -4.05
CA ALA A 89 26.29 2.03 -4.90
C ALA A 89 25.88 0.72 -4.23
N VAL A 90 26.82 -0.01 -3.60
CA VAL A 90 26.50 -1.24 -2.87
C VAL A 90 25.55 -0.96 -1.69
N VAL A 91 25.84 0.08 -0.90
CA VAL A 91 25.01 0.46 0.25
C VAL A 91 23.58 0.81 -0.19
N ALA A 92 23.45 1.64 -1.23
CA ALA A 92 22.14 2.01 -1.75
C ALA A 92 21.38 0.81 -2.31
N SER A 93 22.03 -0.03 -3.13
CA SER A 93 21.40 -1.21 -3.70
C SER A 93 20.95 -2.21 -2.64
N VAL A 94 21.76 -2.46 -1.60
CA VAL A 94 21.39 -3.37 -0.51
C VAL A 94 20.23 -2.80 0.30
N SER A 95 20.29 -1.51 0.66
CA SER A 95 19.21 -0.88 1.44
C SER A 95 17.88 -0.88 0.69
N LEU A 96 17.88 -0.50 -0.59
CA LEU A 96 16.67 -0.46 -1.41
C LEU A 96 16.17 -1.87 -1.78
N GLY A 97 17.09 -2.79 -2.06
CA GLY A 97 16.74 -4.19 -2.33
C GLY A 97 16.13 -4.88 -1.11
N ALA A 98 16.67 -4.63 0.09
CA ALA A 98 16.11 -5.14 1.34
C ALA A 98 14.74 -4.53 1.66
N HIS A 99 14.54 -3.23 1.37
CA HIS A 99 13.22 -2.61 1.44
C HIS A 99 12.21 -3.34 0.55
N ILE A 100 12.51 -3.49 -0.75
CA ILE A 100 11.62 -4.19 -1.69
C ILE A 100 11.38 -5.64 -1.26
N GLY A 101 12.42 -6.32 -0.78
CA GLY A 101 12.30 -7.69 -0.27
C GLY A 101 11.34 -7.81 0.92
N LEU A 102 11.39 -6.86 1.86
CA LEU A 102 10.48 -6.82 3.00
C LEU A 102 9.03 -6.54 2.57
N ASP A 103 8.84 -5.67 1.59
CA ASP A 103 7.52 -5.40 1.04
C ASP A 103 6.96 -6.59 0.25
N LEU A 104 7.78 -7.31 -0.51
CA LEU A 104 7.36 -8.55 -1.19
C LEU A 104 6.81 -9.61 -0.21
N LEU A 105 7.35 -9.67 1.01
CA LEU A 105 6.84 -10.53 2.08
C LEU A 105 5.51 -10.06 2.67
N SER A 106 5.14 -8.80 2.43
CA SER A 106 3.92 -8.17 2.95
C SER A 106 2.73 -8.21 1.98
N GLY A 107 2.93 -8.53 0.70
CA GLY A 107 1.88 -8.82 -0.28
C GLY A 107 1.51 -7.69 -1.25
N ASP A 108 0.99 -8.07 -2.44
CA ASP A 108 0.48 -7.23 -3.54
C ASP A 108 1.36 -6.05 -4.00
N HIS A 109 2.57 -6.36 -4.49
CA HIS A 109 3.44 -5.37 -5.12
C HIS A 109 3.63 -5.61 -6.62
N LEU A 110 3.69 -4.52 -7.39
CA LEU A 110 3.97 -4.53 -8.83
C LEU A 110 5.47 -4.52 -9.09
N LEU A 111 6.12 -5.65 -8.84
CA LEU A 111 7.58 -5.77 -8.80
C LEU A 111 8.28 -5.27 -10.08
N LEU A 112 7.63 -5.46 -11.23
CA LEU A 112 8.16 -5.14 -12.55
C LEU A 112 7.45 -3.93 -13.19
N TRP A 113 6.76 -3.09 -12.42
CA TRP A 113 6.11 -1.90 -12.98
C TRP A 113 7.14 -0.94 -13.62
N PRO A 114 6.89 -0.33 -14.80
CA PRO A 114 5.65 -0.38 -15.58
C PRO A 114 5.58 -1.52 -16.59
N ALA A 115 6.61 -2.39 -16.66
CA ALA A 115 6.66 -3.48 -17.63
C ALA A 115 5.61 -4.58 -17.36
N SER A 116 5.11 -4.70 -16.13
CA SER A 116 4.03 -5.61 -15.77
C SER A 116 3.11 -5.02 -14.69
N SER A 117 1.81 -5.32 -14.81
CA SER A 117 0.78 -5.06 -13.79
C SER A 117 0.47 -6.29 -12.93
N ALA A 118 1.19 -7.40 -13.11
CA ALA A 118 1.02 -8.57 -12.28
C ALA A 118 1.48 -8.28 -10.85
N SER A 119 0.62 -8.51 -9.86
CA SER A 119 1.02 -8.50 -8.46
C SER A 119 1.77 -9.78 -8.14
N ILE A 120 2.90 -9.62 -7.45
CA ILE A 120 3.66 -10.74 -6.88
C ILE A 120 3.75 -10.46 -5.39
N GLY A 121 3.21 -11.37 -4.59
CA GLY A 121 3.20 -11.24 -3.14
C GLY A 121 3.17 -12.61 -2.48
N LEU A 122 4.04 -12.80 -1.49
CA LEU A 122 3.94 -13.93 -0.58
C LEU A 122 2.99 -13.46 0.51
N SER A 123 1.69 -13.79 0.43
CA SER A 123 0.67 -13.38 1.41
C SER A 123 0.89 -14.07 2.77
N LEU A 124 2.02 -13.78 3.41
CA LEU A 124 2.46 -14.37 4.67
C LEU A 124 2.03 -13.52 5.89
N ALA A 125 1.54 -12.29 5.65
CA ALA A 125 1.17 -11.35 6.69
C ALA A 125 -0.32 -10.98 6.61
N GLU A 126 -1.16 -11.58 7.47
CA GLU A 126 -2.51 -11.06 7.73
C GLU A 126 -2.40 -9.66 8.38
N GLU A 127 -2.86 -8.62 7.66
CA GLU A 127 -2.61 -7.18 7.90
C GLU A 127 -2.90 -6.68 9.33
N ALA A 128 -3.82 -7.30 10.08
CA ALA A 128 -4.25 -6.81 11.39
C ALA A 128 -3.29 -7.18 12.53
N ARG A 129 -2.62 -8.33 12.45
CA ARG A 129 -1.60 -8.77 13.43
C ARG A 129 -0.22 -8.18 13.13
N ALA A 130 -0.03 -7.68 11.90
CA ALA A 130 1.25 -7.23 11.40
C ALA A 130 1.88 -6.11 12.25
N PHE A 131 1.17 -5.05 12.66
CA PHE A 131 1.83 -3.92 13.34
C PHE A 131 2.42 -4.28 14.72
N ILE A 132 1.68 -4.98 15.58
CA ILE A 132 2.21 -5.41 16.89
C ILE A 132 3.33 -6.43 16.68
N LEU A 133 3.16 -7.36 15.74
CA LEU A 133 4.23 -8.30 15.39
C LEU A 133 5.45 -7.57 14.87
N GLU A 134 5.33 -6.54 14.04
CA GLU A 134 6.45 -5.73 13.56
C GLU A 134 7.19 -5.04 14.71
N LEU A 135 6.44 -4.46 15.66
CA LEU A 135 6.99 -3.78 16.83
C LEU A 135 7.72 -4.74 17.78
N LEU A 136 7.42 -6.03 17.74
CA LEU A 136 8.09 -7.04 18.58
C LEU A 136 9.20 -7.77 17.81
N VAL A 137 8.89 -8.24 16.61
CA VAL A 137 9.75 -9.09 15.78
C VAL A 137 10.94 -8.30 15.25
N PHE A 138 10.76 -7.11 14.69
CA PHE A 138 11.88 -6.40 14.08
C PHE A 138 12.92 -5.92 15.12
N PRO A 139 12.54 -5.37 16.29
CA PRO A 139 13.51 -5.13 17.35
C PRO A 139 14.19 -6.40 17.83
N ALA A 140 13.47 -7.51 17.99
CA ALA A 140 14.05 -8.79 18.41
C ALA A 140 15.06 -9.33 17.37
N LEU A 141 14.72 -9.29 16.08
CA LEU A 141 15.61 -9.65 14.97
C LEU A 141 16.82 -8.72 14.91
N PHE A 142 16.64 -7.43 15.18
CA PHE A 142 17.74 -6.48 15.22
C PHE A 142 18.68 -6.74 16.41
N VAL A 143 18.14 -7.04 17.58
CA VAL A 143 18.95 -7.46 18.75
C VAL A 143 19.71 -8.74 18.43
N LEU A 144 19.04 -9.73 17.82
CA LEU A 144 19.69 -10.96 17.36
C LEU A 144 20.83 -10.66 16.37
N PHE A 145 20.60 -9.79 15.40
CA PHE A 145 21.63 -9.32 14.47
C PHE A 145 22.82 -8.72 15.22
N LEU A 146 22.60 -7.85 16.22
CA LEU A 146 23.67 -7.27 17.03
C LEU A 146 24.44 -8.34 17.81
N LEU A 147 23.75 -9.36 18.35
CA LEU A 147 24.38 -10.47 19.07
C LEU A 147 25.24 -11.34 18.14
N VAL A 148 24.68 -11.77 16.99
CA VAL A 148 25.40 -12.56 15.98
C VAL A 148 26.63 -11.82 15.49
N ARG A 149 26.47 -10.52 15.19
CA ARG A 149 27.58 -9.66 14.78
C ARG A 149 28.66 -9.59 15.86
N ARG A 150 28.28 -9.43 17.13
CA ARG A 150 29.24 -9.39 18.25
C ARG A 150 30.02 -10.70 18.38
N VAL A 151 29.35 -11.85 18.21
CA VAL A 151 30.01 -13.16 18.20
C VAL A 151 30.97 -13.27 17.01
N TRP A 152 30.49 -12.98 15.80
CA TRP A 152 31.30 -13.09 14.57
C TRP A 152 32.54 -12.19 14.60
N THR A 153 32.38 -10.93 15.02
CA THR A 153 33.50 -9.98 15.12
C THR A 153 34.43 -10.29 16.28
N GLY A 154 33.93 -10.84 17.39
CA GLY A 154 34.74 -11.26 18.53
C GLY A 154 35.64 -12.48 18.26
N HIS A 155 35.30 -13.32 17.29
CA HIS A 155 36.14 -14.45 16.86
C HIS A 155 37.23 -14.07 15.87
N HIS A 156 37.20 -12.84 15.35
CA HIS A 156 38.30 -12.28 14.56
C HIS A 156 39.13 -11.36 15.46
N PRO A 157 40.24 -11.85 16.06
CA PRO A 157 41.12 -11.02 16.87
C PRO A 157 41.55 -9.84 16.00
N SER A 158 41.09 -8.66 16.39
CA SER A 158 41.24 -7.45 15.62
C SER A 158 42.72 -7.08 15.65
N GLY A 159 43.43 -7.27 14.53
CA GLY A 159 44.71 -6.58 14.33
C GLY A 159 44.43 -5.08 14.35
N GLU A 160 44.65 -4.44 15.51
CA GLU A 160 44.74 -3.00 15.84
C GLU A 160 43.71 -1.99 15.27
N GLY A 161 42.77 -2.39 14.42
CA GLY A 161 41.79 -1.50 13.76
C GLY A 161 40.34 -1.59 14.29
N GLY A 162 40.11 -2.31 15.38
CA GLY A 162 38.78 -2.73 15.86
C GLY A 162 37.89 -1.63 16.48
N SER A 163 38.31 -0.37 16.54
CA SER A 163 37.56 0.69 17.23
C SER A 163 36.51 1.43 16.38
N SER A 164 36.42 1.14 15.08
CA SER A 164 35.71 1.96 14.09
C SER A 164 34.21 2.16 14.35
N ALA A 165 33.41 1.10 14.49
CA ALA A 165 31.95 1.25 14.50
C ALA A 165 31.43 1.90 15.80
N ALA A 166 32.03 1.51 16.94
CA ALA A 166 31.74 2.13 18.23
C ALA A 166 32.29 3.57 18.31
N ALA A 167 33.35 3.89 17.56
CA ALA A 167 33.84 5.27 17.44
C ALA A 167 32.94 6.11 16.53
N ALA A 168 32.41 5.56 15.42
CA ALA A 168 31.48 6.25 14.53
C ALA A 168 30.14 6.60 15.22
N PHE A 169 29.62 5.70 16.07
CA PHE A 169 28.45 6.02 16.90
C PHE A 169 28.77 7.01 18.02
N ARG A 170 30.01 7.01 18.55
CA ARG A 170 30.46 8.01 19.52
C ARG A 170 30.66 9.39 18.87
N THR A 171 31.12 9.47 17.62
CA THR A 171 31.38 10.74 16.91
C THR A 171 30.13 11.35 16.27
N GLY A 172 29.10 10.55 15.96
CA GLY A 172 27.79 11.06 15.53
C GLY A 172 27.02 11.82 16.62
N GLY A 173 27.42 11.66 17.89
CA GLY A 173 26.82 12.33 19.04
C GLY A 173 25.37 11.91 19.34
N TRP A 174 24.87 12.34 20.49
CA TRP A 174 23.47 12.13 20.88
C TRP A 174 22.46 12.71 19.87
N SER A 175 22.88 13.66 19.03
CA SER A 175 22.05 14.24 17.98
C SER A 175 21.68 13.25 16.88
N GLY A 176 22.61 12.40 16.41
CA GLY A 176 22.32 11.37 15.41
C GLY A 176 21.36 10.31 15.95
N VAL A 177 21.58 9.87 17.20
CA VAL A 177 20.67 8.94 17.90
C VAL A 177 19.29 9.56 18.08
N GLY A 178 19.22 10.82 18.51
CA GLY A 178 17.97 11.56 18.68
C GLY A 178 17.19 11.70 17.38
N LEU A 179 17.85 12.00 16.27
CA LEU A 179 17.20 12.12 14.95
C LEU A 179 16.69 10.77 14.44
N THR A 180 17.46 9.69 14.58
CA THR A 180 17.01 8.34 14.25
C THR A 180 15.80 7.94 15.10
N ALA A 181 15.84 8.19 16.41
CA ALA A 181 14.73 7.91 17.31
C ALA A 181 13.48 8.71 16.90
N LEU A 182 13.64 9.98 16.53
CA LEU A 182 12.53 10.80 16.04
C LEU A 182 11.91 10.24 14.76
N ILE A 183 12.72 9.79 13.79
CA ILE A 183 12.24 9.15 12.55
C ILE A 183 11.45 7.89 12.89
N LEU A 184 11.99 7.04 13.77
CA LEU A 184 11.33 5.81 14.23
C LEU A 184 10.00 6.09 14.92
N VAL A 185 9.94 7.08 15.81
CA VAL A 185 8.70 7.49 16.49
C VAL A 185 7.69 8.02 15.49
N ALA A 186 8.11 8.92 14.58
CA ALA A 186 7.21 9.48 13.56
C ALA A 186 6.64 8.38 12.64
N ALA A 187 7.48 7.44 12.21
CA ALA A 187 7.06 6.29 11.42
C ALA A 187 6.08 5.41 12.22
N SER A 188 6.42 5.05 13.46
CA SER A 188 5.58 4.22 14.32
C SER A 188 4.22 4.85 14.60
N VAL A 189 4.17 6.16 14.90
CA VAL A 189 2.93 6.91 15.11
C VAL A 189 2.09 6.91 13.84
N THR A 190 2.67 7.29 12.70
CA THR A 190 1.93 7.36 11.42
C THR A 190 1.30 6.00 11.08
N HIS A 191 2.01 4.90 11.33
CA HIS A 191 1.53 3.55 11.08
C HIS A 191 0.51 3.09 12.11
N GLY A 192 0.72 3.38 13.39
CA GLY A 192 -0.24 3.11 14.45
C GLY A 192 -1.59 3.80 14.21
N LEU A 193 -1.56 5.04 13.72
CA LEU A 193 -2.78 5.75 13.32
C LEU A 193 -3.49 5.07 12.14
N GLY A 194 -2.74 4.62 11.12
CA GLY A 194 -3.29 3.85 10.01
C GLY A 194 -3.92 2.52 10.44
N TRP A 195 -3.24 1.79 11.35
CA TRP A 195 -3.73 0.54 11.92
C TRP A 195 -5.02 0.75 12.73
N LEU A 196 -5.07 1.79 13.56
CA LEU A 196 -6.26 2.13 14.35
C LEU A 196 -7.45 2.45 13.45
N ARG A 197 -7.24 3.24 12.40
CA ARG A 197 -8.26 3.51 11.38
C ARG A 197 -8.75 2.23 10.71
N HIS A 198 -7.85 1.34 10.32
CA HIS A 198 -8.23 0.05 9.72
C HIS A 198 -9.08 -0.80 10.67
N HIS A 199 -8.70 -0.88 11.95
CA HIS A 199 -9.48 -1.60 12.97
C HIS A 199 -10.86 -1.01 13.19
N GLN A 200 -10.96 0.33 13.24
CA GLN A 200 -12.25 1.02 13.34
C GLN A 200 -13.13 0.76 12.11
N MET A 201 -12.56 0.77 10.91
CA MET A 201 -13.27 0.40 9.68
C MET A 201 -13.74 -1.05 9.69
N ALA A 202 -12.89 -2.00 10.09
CA ALA A 202 -13.24 -3.41 10.16
C ALA A 202 -14.36 -3.67 11.20
N ALA A 203 -14.27 -3.03 12.36
CA ALA A 203 -15.30 -3.07 13.39
C ALA A 203 -16.63 -2.45 12.90
N ALA A 204 -16.57 -1.34 12.17
CA ALA A 204 -17.75 -0.70 11.57
C ALA A 204 -18.41 -1.61 10.52
N TRP A 205 -17.63 -2.26 9.65
CA TRP A 205 -18.17 -3.25 8.71
C TRP A 205 -18.81 -4.44 9.42
N ASN A 206 -18.24 -4.88 10.55
CA ASN A 206 -18.86 -5.92 11.36
C ASN A 206 -20.21 -5.49 11.93
N LYS A 207 -20.33 -4.24 12.37
CA LYS A 207 -21.59 -3.62 12.81
C LYS A 207 -22.61 -3.54 11.68
N CYS A 208 -22.21 -3.15 10.47
CA CYS A 208 -23.08 -3.21 9.29
C CYS A 208 -23.61 -4.63 9.02
N ARG A 209 -22.76 -5.67 9.12
CA ARG A 209 -23.19 -7.08 8.97
C ARG A 209 -24.21 -7.50 10.02
N GLN A 210 -24.10 -6.95 11.24
CA GLN A 210 -25.04 -7.16 12.33
C GLN A 210 -26.31 -6.28 12.21
N ARG A 211 -26.44 -5.50 11.14
CA ARG A 211 -27.50 -4.50 10.93
C ARG A 211 -27.55 -3.37 11.98
N ASP A 212 -26.47 -3.19 12.76
CA ASP A 212 -26.29 -2.06 13.66
C ASP A 212 -25.65 -0.89 12.89
N PHE A 213 -26.42 -0.28 11.98
CA PHE A 213 -25.94 0.76 11.08
C PHE A 213 -25.61 2.07 11.80
N ALA A 214 -26.38 2.43 12.84
CA ALA A 214 -26.11 3.60 13.66
C ALA A 214 -24.76 3.46 14.40
N GLY A 215 -24.52 2.29 15.02
CA GLY A 215 -23.23 1.99 15.65
C GLY A 215 -22.07 1.96 14.64
N ALA A 216 -22.31 1.49 13.41
CA ALA A 216 -21.32 1.51 12.34
C ALA A 216 -20.95 2.94 11.92
N LEU A 217 -21.92 3.84 11.75
CA LEU A 217 -21.69 5.25 11.39
C LEU A 217 -20.80 5.97 12.41
N VAL A 218 -21.01 5.75 13.71
CA VAL A 218 -20.15 6.30 14.77
C VAL A 218 -18.69 5.83 14.62
N LEU A 219 -18.47 4.57 14.25
CA LEU A 219 -17.13 4.04 14.03
C LEU A 219 -16.51 4.57 12.72
N PHE A 220 -17.29 4.77 11.66
CA PHE A 220 -16.82 5.43 10.44
C PHE A 220 -16.42 6.89 10.70
N ASP A 221 -17.16 7.60 11.56
CA ASP A 221 -16.82 8.96 11.96
C ASP A 221 -15.50 9.03 12.72
N ARG A 222 -15.28 8.13 13.68
CA ARG A 222 -14.00 8.00 14.37
C ARG A 222 -12.86 7.64 13.41
N ALA A 223 -13.11 6.74 12.45
CA ALA A 223 -12.13 6.36 11.44
C ALA A 223 -11.75 7.54 10.53
N SER A 224 -12.67 8.48 10.29
CA SER A 224 -12.44 9.66 9.46
C SER A 224 -11.57 10.74 10.11
N CYS A 225 -11.38 10.71 11.44
CA CYS A 225 -10.50 11.63 12.15
C CYS A 225 -9.00 11.38 11.88
N TRP A 226 -8.66 10.21 11.34
CA TRP A 226 -7.27 9.83 11.05
C TRP A 226 -6.88 10.17 9.60
N PRO A 227 -5.58 10.41 9.32
CA PRO A 227 -5.09 10.72 7.96
C PRO A 227 -5.57 9.73 6.90
N ALA A 228 -5.77 10.23 5.67
CA ALA A 228 -6.35 9.49 4.54
C ALA A 228 -5.56 8.20 4.19
N MET A 229 -6.30 7.12 3.95
CA MET A 229 -5.76 5.85 3.44
C MET A 229 -5.47 5.93 1.93
N PRO A 230 -4.73 4.97 1.34
CA PRO A 230 -4.52 4.84 -0.10
C PRO A 230 -5.78 4.90 -1.00
N LYS A 231 -6.99 4.88 -0.42
CA LYS A 231 -8.28 5.01 -1.09
C LYS A 231 -9.10 6.09 -0.39
N PRO A 232 -8.90 7.38 -0.72
CA PRO A 232 -9.44 8.51 0.05
C PRO A 232 -10.98 8.53 0.12
N GLY A 233 -11.70 7.88 -0.82
CA GLY A 233 -13.16 7.76 -0.79
C GLY A 233 -13.75 6.63 0.07
N ARG A 234 -12.92 5.67 0.55
CA ARG A 234 -13.42 4.41 1.13
C ARG A 234 -14.31 4.59 2.37
N VAL A 235 -14.05 5.60 3.20
CA VAL A 235 -14.88 5.85 4.40
C VAL A 235 -16.23 6.43 4.01
N ASP A 236 -16.25 7.38 3.08
CA ASP A 236 -17.49 7.96 2.59
C ASP A 236 -18.33 6.91 1.85
N TYR A 237 -17.70 6.01 1.07
CA TYR A 237 -18.39 4.85 0.49
C TYR A 237 -19.04 3.96 1.56
N ALA A 238 -18.31 3.66 2.64
CA ALA A 238 -18.85 2.81 3.71
C ALA A 238 -20.02 3.47 4.47
N ARG A 239 -19.97 4.80 4.66
CA ARG A 239 -21.11 5.58 5.16
C ARG A 239 -22.30 5.52 4.20
N ALA A 240 -22.05 5.62 2.90
CA ALA A 240 -23.09 5.52 1.88
C ALA A 240 -23.81 4.17 1.94
N GLU A 241 -23.06 3.07 2.02
CA GLU A 241 -23.60 1.71 2.18
C GLU A 241 -24.46 1.57 3.46
N ALA A 242 -24.00 2.13 4.59
CA ALA A 242 -24.77 2.11 5.83
C ALA A 242 -26.08 2.90 5.71
N HIS A 243 -26.04 4.11 5.14
CA HIS A 243 -27.25 4.91 4.91
C HIS A 243 -28.20 4.26 3.90
N TRP A 244 -27.67 3.63 2.86
CA TRP A 244 -28.45 2.88 1.89
C TRP A 244 -29.19 1.73 2.55
N ALA A 245 -28.51 0.95 3.41
CA ALA A 245 -29.11 -0.15 4.14
C ALA A 245 -30.18 0.28 5.16
N MET A 246 -30.10 1.52 5.67
CA MET A 246 -31.13 2.15 6.50
C MET A 246 -32.33 2.69 5.70
N GLY A 247 -32.30 2.62 4.36
CA GLY A 247 -33.30 3.21 3.48
C GLY A 247 -33.19 4.72 3.31
N ASN A 248 -32.15 5.36 3.84
CA ASN A 248 -31.90 6.78 3.65
C ASN A 248 -31.15 7.02 2.34
N ARG A 249 -31.90 6.96 1.24
CA ARG A 249 -31.38 7.09 -0.12
C ARG A 249 -30.64 8.42 -0.36
N ALA A 250 -31.17 9.54 0.14
CA ALA A 250 -30.58 10.87 -0.11
C ALA A 250 -29.20 10.99 0.55
N ALA A 251 -29.07 10.55 1.81
CA ALA A 251 -27.77 10.55 2.49
C ALA A 251 -26.79 9.57 1.83
N ALA A 252 -27.26 8.40 1.39
CA ALA A 252 -26.42 7.44 0.67
C ALA A 252 -25.84 8.07 -0.61
N GLU A 253 -26.69 8.72 -1.42
CA GLU A 253 -26.25 9.41 -2.64
C GLU A 253 -25.20 10.49 -2.35
N GLU A 254 -25.42 11.33 -1.34
CA GLU A 254 -24.46 12.36 -0.94
C GLU A 254 -23.08 11.76 -0.63
N TYR A 255 -23.04 10.70 0.18
CA TYR A 255 -21.79 10.06 0.56
C TYR A 255 -21.14 9.27 -0.58
N TYR A 256 -21.90 8.62 -1.46
CA TYR A 256 -21.33 8.04 -2.67
C TYR A 256 -20.70 9.12 -3.56
N LEU A 257 -21.35 10.26 -3.77
CA LEU A 257 -20.80 11.35 -4.56
C LEU A 257 -19.53 11.94 -3.92
N ARG A 258 -19.47 12.04 -2.60
CA ARG A 258 -18.24 12.45 -1.88
C ARG A 258 -17.11 11.43 -2.07
N SER A 259 -17.42 10.14 -1.92
CA SER A 259 -16.47 9.06 -2.19
C SER A 259 -15.95 9.12 -3.63
N TYR A 260 -16.84 9.30 -4.60
CA TYR A 260 -16.50 9.42 -6.02
C TYR A 260 -15.62 10.64 -6.32
N ARG A 261 -15.91 11.80 -5.71
CA ARG A 261 -15.05 12.99 -5.85
C ARG A 261 -13.66 12.78 -5.25
N ALA A 262 -13.58 12.08 -4.13
CA ALA A 262 -12.31 11.79 -3.46
C ALA A 262 -11.48 10.75 -4.22
N ASP A 263 -12.12 9.72 -4.77
CA ASP A 263 -11.48 8.65 -5.52
C ASP A 263 -12.37 8.21 -6.70
N PRO A 264 -12.26 8.88 -7.87
CA PRO A 264 -13.01 8.50 -9.05
C PRO A 264 -12.66 7.10 -9.54
N SER A 265 -11.47 6.57 -9.21
CA SER A 265 -11.02 5.23 -9.61
C SER A 265 -11.61 4.11 -8.75
N TYR A 266 -12.44 4.44 -7.75
CA TYR A 266 -13.01 3.43 -6.88
C TYR A 266 -14.19 2.68 -7.55
N PHE A 267 -13.88 1.54 -8.18
CA PHE A 267 -14.81 0.69 -8.92
C PHE A 267 -16.19 0.52 -8.25
N TRP A 268 -16.23 0.06 -7.00
CA TRP A 268 -17.47 -0.20 -6.29
C TRP A 268 -18.34 1.05 -6.12
N CYS A 269 -17.73 2.21 -5.86
CA CYS A 269 -18.47 3.47 -5.79
C CYS A 269 -19.12 3.85 -7.14
N VAL A 270 -18.44 3.59 -8.26
CA VAL A 270 -18.99 3.85 -9.61
C VAL A 270 -20.15 2.90 -9.91
N VAL A 271 -20.00 1.62 -9.59
CA VAL A 271 -21.05 0.60 -9.72
C VAL A 271 -22.30 1.00 -8.92
N ASP A 272 -22.11 1.38 -7.66
CA ASP A 272 -23.24 1.65 -6.76
C ASP A 272 -23.94 2.97 -7.10
N LEU A 273 -23.23 4.00 -7.58
CA LEU A 273 -23.86 5.21 -8.15
C LEU A 273 -24.70 4.88 -9.39
N ALA A 274 -24.14 4.14 -10.35
CA ALA A 274 -24.86 3.72 -11.56
C ALA A 274 -26.13 2.93 -11.19
N ASN A 275 -25.99 1.98 -10.26
CA ASN A 275 -27.08 1.15 -9.77
C ASN A 275 -28.13 1.95 -8.97
N LEU A 276 -27.69 2.90 -8.14
CA LEU A 276 -28.54 3.79 -7.37
C LEU A 276 -29.43 4.61 -8.32
N TYR A 277 -28.86 5.26 -9.34
CA TYR A 277 -29.63 6.04 -10.32
C TYR A 277 -30.53 5.17 -11.21
N ALA A 278 -30.04 4.03 -11.67
CA ALA A 278 -30.83 3.10 -12.48
C ALA A 278 -32.04 2.51 -11.73
N SER A 279 -31.95 2.41 -10.40
CA SER A 279 -33.03 1.92 -9.53
C SER A 279 -33.91 3.03 -8.95
N ALA A 280 -33.72 4.30 -9.34
CA ALA A 280 -34.52 5.41 -8.80
C ALA A 280 -36.01 5.28 -9.17
N GLY A 281 -36.91 5.83 -8.36
CA GLY A 281 -38.34 5.94 -8.71
C GLY A 281 -38.65 6.99 -9.80
N GLN A 282 -37.62 7.49 -10.49
CA GLN A 282 -37.73 8.56 -11.48
C GLN A 282 -38.04 8.02 -12.89
N PRO A 283 -38.55 8.87 -13.80
CA PRO A 283 -38.78 8.49 -15.19
C PRO A 283 -37.55 7.88 -15.86
N LEU A 284 -37.75 6.97 -16.80
CA LEU A 284 -36.67 6.19 -17.43
C LEU A 284 -35.59 7.09 -18.06
N GLU A 285 -35.99 8.17 -18.72
CA GLU A 285 -35.05 9.12 -19.33
C GLU A 285 -34.14 9.77 -18.28
N TRP A 286 -34.69 10.18 -17.13
CA TRP A 286 -33.92 10.75 -16.03
C TRP A 286 -32.90 9.74 -15.51
N ARG A 287 -33.32 8.48 -15.32
CA ARG A 287 -32.46 7.39 -14.82
C ARG A 287 -31.29 7.13 -15.76
N ARG A 288 -31.57 7.03 -17.07
CA ARG A 288 -30.53 6.87 -18.09
C ARG A 288 -29.55 8.05 -18.04
N ARG A 289 -30.06 9.28 -18.06
CA ARG A 289 -29.23 10.49 -18.03
C ARG A 289 -28.29 10.56 -16.82
N HIS A 290 -28.75 10.18 -15.64
CA HIS A 290 -27.94 10.25 -14.41
C HIS A 290 -27.02 9.04 -14.22
N ALA A 291 -27.40 7.86 -14.71
CA ALA A 291 -26.55 6.67 -14.65
C ALA A 291 -25.44 6.68 -15.71
N GLU A 292 -25.67 7.29 -16.87
CA GLU A 292 -24.78 7.19 -18.04
C GLU A 292 -23.32 7.60 -17.77
N PRO A 293 -23.01 8.69 -17.03
CA PRO A 293 -21.62 9.05 -16.75
C PRO A 293 -20.86 7.93 -16.03
N TYR A 294 -21.52 7.21 -15.13
CA TYR A 294 -20.91 6.11 -14.39
C TYR A 294 -20.83 4.83 -15.24
N LEU A 295 -21.86 4.56 -16.06
CA LEU A 295 -21.86 3.43 -16.99
C LEU A 295 -20.77 3.54 -18.05
N GLN A 296 -20.56 4.74 -18.61
CA GLN A 296 -19.48 5.01 -19.56
C GLN A 296 -18.12 4.64 -18.94
N ARG A 297 -17.86 5.09 -17.71
CA ARG A 297 -16.62 4.77 -17.01
C ARG A 297 -16.47 3.28 -16.72
N LEU A 298 -17.53 2.60 -16.28
CA LEU A 298 -17.51 1.14 -16.12
C LEU A 298 -17.13 0.43 -17.43
N ARG A 299 -17.66 0.90 -18.57
CA ARG A 299 -17.36 0.32 -19.89
C ARG A 299 -15.91 0.57 -20.32
N THR A 300 -15.35 1.75 -20.09
CA THR A 300 -14.07 2.17 -20.65
C THR A 300 -12.86 2.05 -19.72
N GLU A 301 -13.04 2.25 -18.41
CA GLU A 301 -11.91 2.40 -17.47
C GLU A 301 -11.70 1.16 -16.58
N PHE A 302 -12.73 0.36 -16.34
CA PHE A 302 -12.68 -0.78 -15.42
C PHE A 302 -12.64 -2.13 -16.15
N THR A 303 -11.91 -2.20 -17.26
CA THR A 303 -11.98 -3.34 -18.19
C THR A 303 -11.44 -4.65 -17.63
N ASP A 304 -10.58 -4.55 -16.62
CA ASP A 304 -9.91 -5.59 -15.87
C ASP A 304 -10.74 -6.19 -14.72
N GLN A 305 -11.85 -5.54 -14.33
CA GLN A 305 -12.66 -6.00 -13.20
C GLN A 305 -13.54 -7.20 -13.59
N PRO A 306 -13.37 -8.38 -12.95
CA PRO A 306 -14.03 -9.61 -13.40
C PRO A 306 -15.56 -9.55 -13.25
N GLU A 307 -16.09 -8.83 -12.26
CA GLU A 307 -17.54 -8.69 -12.04
C GLU A 307 -18.20 -7.68 -12.98
N ARG A 308 -17.42 -6.88 -13.72
CA ARG A 308 -17.92 -5.74 -14.49
C ARG A 308 -19.06 -6.11 -15.42
N LEU A 309 -18.90 -7.15 -16.24
CA LEU A 309 -19.88 -7.50 -17.28
C LEU A 309 -21.23 -7.89 -16.67
N ASN A 310 -21.20 -8.66 -15.58
CA ASN A 310 -22.41 -9.07 -14.85
C ASN A 310 -23.12 -7.87 -14.22
N LEU A 311 -22.36 -6.93 -13.66
CA LEU A 311 -22.88 -5.70 -13.06
C LEU A 311 -23.49 -4.76 -14.11
N LEU A 312 -22.81 -4.55 -15.24
CA LEU A 312 -23.31 -3.77 -16.37
C LEU A 312 -24.63 -4.33 -16.89
N ALA A 313 -24.69 -5.64 -17.20
CA ALA A 313 -25.91 -6.28 -17.68
C ALA A 313 -27.08 -6.12 -16.70
N ARG A 314 -26.81 -6.22 -15.39
CA ARG A 314 -27.82 -6.00 -14.34
C ARG A 314 -28.34 -4.55 -14.32
N ILE A 315 -27.46 -3.56 -14.55
CA ILE A 315 -27.85 -2.15 -14.56
C ILE A 315 -28.59 -1.81 -15.87
N ASP A 316 -28.11 -2.32 -17.02
CA ASP A 316 -28.74 -2.13 -18.32
C ASP A 316 -30.17 -2.70 -18.35
N ARG A 317 -30.43 -3.83 -17.67
CA ARG A 317 -31.80 -4.34 -17.43
C ARG A 317 -32.71 -3.33 -16.76
N LYS A 318 -32.24 -2.70 -15.69
CA LYS A 318 -33.02 -1.71 -14.93
C LYS A 318 -33.32 -0.47 -15.78
N LEU A 319 -32.47 -0.17 -16.74
CA LEU A 319 -32.61 0.94 -17.68
C LEU A 319 -33.32 0.55 -18.98
N GLY A 320 -33.82 -0.68 -19.12
CA GLY A 320 -34.46 -1.17 -20.35
C GLY A 320 -33.56 -0.99 -21.58
N LEU A 321 -32.24 -1.14 -21.40
CA LEU A 321 -31.24 -1.04 -22.46
C LEU A 321 -30.86 -2.41 -23.03
N GLU A 322 -31.40 -3.50 -22.48
CA GLU A 322 -31.27 -4.81 -23.14
C GLU A 322 -31.82 -4.69 -24.55
N GLN A 323 -30.97 -4.98 -25.54
CA GLN A 323 -31.47 -5.30 -26.86
C GLN A 323 -32.40 -6.50 -26.68
N PRO A 324 -33.64 -6.46 -27.19
CA PRO A 324 -34.46 -7.64 -27.22
C PRO A 324 -33.59 -8.71 -27.87
N THR A 325 -33.38 -9.81 -27.15
CA THR A 325 -32.69 -11.00 -27.63
C THR A 325 -33.60 -11.67 -28.65
N SER A 326 -33.97 -10.94 -29.70
CA SER A 326 -34.63 -11.48 -30.87
C SER A 326 -33.59 -12.31 -31.61
N MET A 327 -33.79 -13.63 -31.54
CA MET A 327 -33.30 -14.63 -32.50
C MET A 327 -31.82 -15.02 -32.41
N SER A 328 -31.49 -15.88 -31.43
CA SER A 328 -30.58 -17.01 -31.70
C SER A 328 -31.06 -18.27 -30.95
N ALA A 329 -32.35 -18.57 -31.14
CA ALA A 329 -32.91 -19.89 -30.88
C ALA A 329 -32.89 -20.65 -32.22
N ALA A 330 -31.70 -21.03 -32.68
CA ALA A 330 -31.51 -22.00 -33.75
C ALA A 330 -30.13 -22.65 -33.63
N VAL A 331 -29.81 -23.19 -32.46
CA VAL A 331 -28.81 -24.26 -32.37
C VAL A 331 -29.58 -25.50 -31.94
N ALA A 332 -29.86 -26.34 -32.93
CA ALA A 332 -30.45 -27.66 -32.73
C ALA A 332 -29.59 -28.47 -31.73
N PRO A 333 -30.19 -29.32 -30.89
CA PRO A 333 -29.44 -30.19 -30.00
C PRO A 333 -28.72 -31.26 -30.83
N SER A 334 -27.42 -31.07 -31.10
CA SER A 334 -26.56 -32.17 -31.51
C SER A 334 -26.36 -33.07 -30.30
N ALA A 335 -26.92 -34.28 -30.39
CA ALA A 335 -26.72 -35.37 -29.45
C ALA A 335 -25.23 -35.61 -29.21
N VAL A 336 -24.75 -35.32 -28.00
CA VAL A 336 -23.45 -35.79 -27.54
C VAL A 336 -23.68 -37.03 -26.69
N THR A 337 -23.38 -38.17 -27.29
CA THR A 337 -23.24 -39.47 -26.64
C THR A 337 -22.11 -39.39 -25.60
N VAL A 338 -22.43 -39.59 -24.32
CA VAL A 338 -21.44 -39.73 -23.25
C VAL A 338 -20.98 -41.20 -23.23
N PRO A 339 -19.67 -41.49 -23.38
CA PRO A 339 -19.16 -42.82 -23.10
C PRO A 339 -18.99 -42.99 -21.58
N SER A 340 -19.56 -44.07 -21.08
CA SER A 340 -19.34 -44.62 -19.75
C SER A 340 -17.91 -45.14 -19.58
N GLY A 341 -17.26 -44.78 -18.48
CA GLY A 341 -15.96 -45.32 -18.06
C GLY A 341 -15.72 -45.11 -16.55
N PRO A 342 -14.97 -46.00 -15.88
CA PRO A 342 -15.42 -46.66 -14.64
C PRO A 342 -14.63 -46.21 -13.38
N PRO A 343 -14.86 -46.83 -12.20
CA PRO A 343 -15.20 -46.21 -10.90
C PRO A 343 -14.13 -45.36 -10.20
#